data_AF-A0A1G8UDT5-F1
#
_entry.id   AF-A0A1G8UDT5-F1
#
_cell.length_a   1.000
_cell.length_b   1.000
_cell.length_c   1.000
_cell.angle_alpha   90.00
_cell.angle_beta   90.00
_cell.angle_gamma   90.00
#
_symmetry.space_group_name_H-M   'P 1'
#
loop_
_entity.id
_entity.type
_entity.pdbx_description
1 polymer ?
#
loop_
_entity_poly.entity_id
_entity_poly.type
_entity_poly.pdbx_seq_one_letter_code
_entity_poly.pdbx_strand_id
1 'polypeptide(L)'
;MPRAPLLTAFLTALLMVAIVVLELTPQWGFHSGTRLVALLDHVLAYGLLMLPAALLRPGWLHALWPLAAVFAGLMEALQPAVQWRGALSHWLAACFGILIVTLSCWLVMGIMQLVKAGKDRD
;
A
#
# COMPACT_ATOMS: atom_id res chain seq x y z
N MET A 1 25.17 -9.05 -4.47
CA MET A 1 24.04 -8.63 -3.61
C MET A 1 22.80 -9.40 -4.03
N PRO A 2 21.97 -9.90 -3.10
CA PRO A 2 20.69 -10.51 -3.45
C PRO A 2 19.87 -9.48 -4.24
N ARG A 3 19.41 -9.85 -5.44
CA ARG A 3 18.72 -8.93 -6.37
C ARG A 3 17.30 -8.60 -5.91
N ALA A 4 16.69 -9.50 -5.12
CA ALA A 4 15.34 -9.36 -4.59
C ALA A 4 15.11 -8.09 -3.74
N PRO A 5 15.91 -7.75 -2.72
CA PRO A 5 15.68 -6.54 -1.92
C PRO A 5 15.85 -5.24 -2.71
N LEU A 6 16.79 -5.19 -3.67
CA LEU A 6 16.96 -4.03 -4.54
C LEU A 6 15.74 -3.85 -5.45
N LEU A 7 15.24 -4.94 -6.03
CA LEU A 7 14.04 -4.91 -6.86
C LEU A 7 12.80 -4.51 -6.05
N THR A 8 12.60 -5.08 -4.85
CA THR A 8 11.50 -4.68 -3.95
C THR A 8 11.55 -3.20 -3.64
N ALA A 9 12.71 -2.69 -3.21
CA ALA A 9 12.88 -1.28 -2.88
C ALA A 9 12.63 -0.38 -4.09
N PHE A 10 13.15 -0.75 -5.27
CA PHE A 10 12.94 -0.01 -6.51
C PHE A 10 11.46 0.05 -6.90
N LEU A 11 10.75 -1.08 -6.88
CA LEU A 11 9.32 -1.14 -7.21
C LEU A 11 8.47 -0.37 -6.20
N THR A 12 8.74 -0.50 -4.91
CA THR A 12 8.04 0.26 -3.87
C THR A 12 8.29 1.76 -4.02
N ALA A 13 9.53 2.18 -4.29
CA ALA A 13 9.86 3.58 -4.52
C ALA A 13 9.18 4.13 -5.79
N LEU A 14 9.16 3.35 -6.88
CA LEU A 14 8.47 3.72 -8.11
C LEU A 14 6.96 3.93 -7.88
N LEU A 15 6.31 3.03 -7.15
CA LEU A 15 4.90 3.15 -6.79
C LEU A 15 4.66 4.36 -5.88
N MET A 16 5.54 4.60 -4.91
CA MET A 16 5.45 5.77 -4.03
C MET A 16 5.51 7.06 -4.84
N VAL A 17 6.45 7.18 -5.79
CA VAL A 17 6.54 8.34 -6.70
C VAL A 17 5.28 8.47 -7.55
N ALA A 18 4.75 7.36 -8.08
CA ALA A 18 3.51 7.38 -8.86
C ALA A 18 2.33 7.90 -8.02
N ILE A 19 2.19 7.47 -6.76
CA ILE A 19 1.16 7.97 -5.85
C ILE A 19 1.33 9.47 -5.58
N VAL A 20 2.55 9.93 -5.29
CA VAL A 20 2.84 11.37 -5.09
C VAL A 20 2.41 12.18 -6.31
N VAL A 21 2.78 11.74 -7.51
CA VAL A 21 2.41 12.43 -8.75
C VAL A 21 0.90 12.44 -8.93
N LEU A 22 0.23 11.30 -8.77
CA LEU A 22 -1.22 11.21 -8.96
C LEU A 22 -2.01 12.04 -7.95
N GLU A 23 -1.62 12.04 -6.67
CA GLU A 23 -2.35 12.79 -5.64
C GLU A 23 -2.11 14.31 -5.70
N LEU A 24 -0.92 14.74 -6.14
CA LEU A 24 -0.58 16.17 -6.18
C LEU A 24 -0.84 16.82 -7.54
N THR A 25 -1.20 16.06 -8.58
CA THR A 25 -1.41 16.60 -9.94
C THR A 25 -2.91 16.84 -10.22
N PRO A 26 -3.39 18.10 -10.29
CA PRO A 26 -4.80 18.50 -10.45
C PRO A 26 -5.56 17.82 -11.58
N GLN A 27 -4.84 17.56 -12.68
CA GLN A 27 -5.39 17.09 -13.94
C GLN A 27 -5.50 15.57 -14.06
N TRP A 28 -4.75 14.82 -13.24
CA TRP A 28 -4.60 13.36 -13.38
C TRP A 28 -5.00 12.58 -12.13
N GLY A 29 -5.31 13.27 -11.03
CA GLY A 29 -5.57 12.60 -9.77
C GLY A 29 -6.93 11.92 -9.67
N PHE A 30 -7.14 11.23 -8.55
CA PHE A 30 -8.30 10.40 -8.22
C PHE A 30 -9.59 11.24 -8.09
N HIS A 31 -10.10 11.71 -9.23
CA HIS A 31 -11.31 12.52 -9.34
C HIS A 31 -12.33 11.81 -10.23
N SER A 32 -12.76 10.64 -9.80
CA SER A 32 -14.06 10.16 -10.21
C SER A 32 -15.14 11.07 -9.60
N GLY A 33 -16.13 11.49 -10.38
CA GLY A 33 -17.27 12.28 -9.87
C GLY A 33 -18.07 11.58 -8.76
N THR A 34 -17.85 10.28 -8.53
CA THR A 34 -18.46 9.48 -7.47
C THR A 34 -17.52 9.27 -6.28
N ARG A 35 -17.97 9.64 -5.09
CA ARG A 35 -17.24 9.47 -3.81
C ARG A 35 -16.72 8.05 -3.58
N LEU A 36 -17.49 7.03 -3.96
CA LEU A 36 -17.09 5.63 -3.78
C LEU A 36 -15.86 5.28 -4.62
N VAL A 37 -15.81 5.74 -5.88
CA VAL A 37 -14.70 5.43 -6.77
C VAL A 37 -13.43 6.14 -6.29
N ALA A 38 -13.54 7.38 -5.81
CA ALA A 38 -12.42 8.10 -5.19
C ALA A 38 -11.87 7.38 -3.96
N LEU A 39 -12.72 6.74 -3.14
CA LEU A 39 -12.26 5.93 -2.01
C LEU A 39 -11.58 4.64 -2.49
N LEU A 40 -12.16 3.96 -3.49
CA LEU A 40 -11.57 2.74 -4.05
C LEU A 40 -10.19 3.00 -4.68
N ASP A 41 -10.02 4.15 -5.32
CA ASP A 41 -8.75 4.57 -5.87
C ASP A 41 -7.64 4.64 -4.81
N HIS A 42 -7.94 5.18 -3.62
CA HIS A 42 -6.99 5.20 -2.51
C HIS A 42 -6.74 3.80 -1.93
N VAL A 43 -7.79 2.97 -1.79
CA VAL A 43 -7.62 1.56 -1.38
C VAL A 43 -6.67 0.83 -2.33
N LEU A 44 -6.87 1.00 -3.63
CA LEU A 44 -6.07 0.34 -4.66
C LEU A 44 -4.64 0.88 -4.68
N ALA A 45 -4.45 2.20 -4.70
CA ALA A 45 -3.14 2.83 -4.77
C ALA A 45 -2.23 2.38 -3.61
N TYR A 46 -2.72 2.46 -2.38
CA TYR A 46 -1.94 2.09 -1.20
C TYR A 46 -1.89 0.58 -0.96
N GLY A 47 -2.87 -0.20 -1.43
CA GLY A 47 -2.76 -1.65 -1.50
C GLY A 47 -1.65 -2.10 -2.47
N LEU A 48 -1.61 -1.51 -3.68
CA LEU A 48 -0.59 -1.74 -4.70
C LEU A 48 0.81 -1.42 -4.17
N LEU A 49 0.96 -0.33 -3.41
CA LEU A 49 2.23 0.05 -2.76
C LEU A 49 2.83 -1.09 -1.91
N MET A 50 1.98 -1.90 -1.28
CA MET A 50 2.41 -3.00 -0.41
C MET A 50 2.77 -4.28 -1.17
N LEU A 51 2.33 -4.44 -2.42
CA LEU A 51 2.50 -5.69 -3.18
C LEU A 51 3.95 -6.11 -3.43
N PRO A 52 4.89 -5.23 -3.83
CA PRO A 52 6.28 -5.65 -4.04
C PRO A 52 6.89 -6.28 -2.79
N ALA A 53 6.59 -5.71 -1.62
CA ALA A 53 7.03 -6.25 -0.34
C ALA A 53 6.29 -7.54 0.01
N ALA A 54 4.98 -7.60 -0.16
CA ALA A 54 4.18 -8.79 0.13
C ALA A 54 4.63 -10.01 -0.69
N LEU A 55 4.98 -9.82 -1.96
CA LEU A 55 5.34 -10.91 -2.87
C LEU A 55 6.81 -11.31 -2.79
N LEU A 56 7.72 -10.35 -2.69
CA LEU A 56 9.17 -10.62 -2.81
C LEU A 56 9.87 -10.68 -1.45
N ARG A 57 9.36 -9.99 -0.43
CA ARG A 57 10.02 -9.87 0.87
C ARG A 57 9.02 -9.60 2.01
N PRO A 58 8.14 -10.56 2.33
CA PRO A 58 6.99 -10.34 3.20
C PRO A 58 7.36 -9.92 4.64
N GLY A 59 8.57 -10.24 5.11
CA GLY A 59 9.08 -9.75 6.40
C GLY A 59 9.23 -8.23 6.47
N TRP A 60 9.29 -7.51 5.34
CA TRP A 60 9.32 -6.05 5.31
C TRP A 60 7.96 -5.43 5.65
N LEU A 61 6.87 -6.17 5.53
CA LEU A 61 5.53 -5.66 5.80
C LEU A 61 5.37 -5.15 7.23
N HIS A 62 6.08 -5.72 8.21
CA HIS A 62 6.04 -5.27 9.61
C HIS A 62 6.46 -3.80 9.78
N ALA A 63 7.46 -3.35 9.00
CA ALA A 63 7.93 -1.97 9.02
C ALA A 63 7.20 -1.10 7.98
N LEU A 64 6.79 -1.68 6.85
CA LEU A 64 6.14 -0.93 5.78
C LEU A 64 4.70 -0.55 6.10
N TRP A 65 3.93 -1.36 6.82
CA TRP A 65 2.53 -1.02 7.09
C TRP A 65 2.37 0.28 7.91
N PRO A 66 3.12 0.54 9.01
CA PRO A 66 2.98 1.81 9.71
C PRO A 66 3.59 2.96 8.90
N LEU A 67 4.67 2.72 8.16
CA LEU A 67 5.30 3.75 7.34
C LEU A 67 4.40 4.19 6.19
N ALA A 68 3.72 3.25 5.53
CA ALA A 68 2.76 3.54 4.47
C ALA A 68 1.53 4.29 5.00
N ALA A 69 1.06 3.98 6.21
CA ALA A 69 -0.06 4.70 6.84
C ALA A 69 0.32 6.15 7.19
N VAL A 70 1.55 6.38 7.68
CA VAL A 70 2.09 7.73 7.91
C VAL A 70 2.26 8.46 6.58
N PHE A 71 2.81 7.81 5.56
CA PHE A 71 2.95 8.38 4.22
C PHE A 71 1.59 8.80 3.65
N ALA A 72 0.57 7.95 3.73
CA ALA A 72 -0.79 8.29 3.32
C ALA A 72 -1.33 9.53 4.05
N GLY A 73 -1.10 9.62 5.37
CA GLY A 73 -1.53 10.78 6.16
C GLY A 73 -0.80 12.07 5.79
N LEU A 74 0.49 11.97 5.45
CA LEU A 74 1.27 13.10 4.96
C LEU A 74 0.74 13.60 3.60
N MET A 75 0.43 12.69 2.69
CA MET A 75 -0.13 13.06 1.38
C MET A 75 -1.48 13.76 1.53
N GLU A 76 -2.36 13.23 2.38
CA GLU A 76 -3.64 13.84 2.70
C GLU A 76 -3.49 15.25 3.29
N ALA A 77 -2.50 15.45 4.16
CA ALA A 77 -2.20 16.74 4.76
C ALA A 77 -1.57 17.74 3.77
N LEU A 78 -0.90 17.24 2.71
CA LEU A 78 -0.28 18.06 1.66
C LEU A 78 -1.26 18.47 0.57
N GLN A 79 -2.32 17.70 0.32
CA GLN A 79 -3.35 18.01 -0.68
C GLN A 79 -3.91 19.45 -0.54
N PRO A 80 -4.24 19.98 0.66
CA PRO A 80 -4.66 21.38 0.81
C PRO A 80 -3.69 22.42 0.26
N ALA A 81 -2.38 22.16 0.27
CA ALA A 81 -1.37 23.09 -0.24
C ALA A 81 -1.42 23.24 -1.77
N VAL A 82 -1.93 22.24 -2.47
CA VAL A 82 -2.14 22.24 -3.94
C VAL A 82 -3.59 22.57 -4.32
N GLN A 83 -4.36 23.17 -3.39
CA GLN A 83 -5.79 23.49 -3.54
C GLN A 83 -6.73 22.27 -3.62
N TRP A 84 -6.27 21.09 -3.18
CA TRP A 84 -7.10 19.91 -3.08
C TRP A 84 -7.81 19.83 -1.73
N ARG A 85 -9.00 19.22 -1.71
CA ARG A 85 -9.71 18.94 -0.46
C ARG A 85 -9.24 17.63 0.13
N GLY A 86 -8.31 17.72 1.07
CA GLY A 86 -8.02 16.58 1.94
C GLY A 86 -9.25 16.21 2.76
N ALA A 87 -9.65 14.94 2.72
CA ALA A 87 -10.68 14.32 3.53
C ALA A 87 -10.10 13.13 4.32
N LEU A 88 -10.37 13.09 5.63
CA LEU A 88 -9.98 11.98 6.51
C LEU A 88 -10.41 10.60 5.95
N SER A 89 -11.51 10.55 5.20
CA SER A 89 -11.98 9.31 4.57
C SER A 89 -11.03 8.73 3.53
N HIS A 90 -10.25 9.56 2.83
CA HIS A 90 -9.24 9.11 1.87
C HIS A 90 -8.06 8.45 2.58
N TRP A 91 -7.58 9.05 3.68
CA TRP A 91 -6.58 8.44 4.55
C TRP A 91 -7.05 7.11 5.15
N LEU A 92 -8.32 7.02 5.60
CA LEU A 92 -8.90 5.77 6.09
C LEU A 92 -8.97 4.70 4.98
N ALA A 93 -9.33 5.09 3.75
CA ALA A 93 -9.35 4.21 2.59
C ALA A 93 -7.94 3.69 2.25
N ALA A 94 -6.92 4.56 2.28
CA ALA A 94 -5.53 4.17 2.11
C ALA A 94 -5.09 3.16 3.19
N CYS A 95 -5.37 3.44 4.47
CA CYS A 95 -5.10 2.52 5.58
C CYS A 95 -5.78 1.16 5.37
N PHE A 96 -7.03 1.15 4.88
CA PHE A 96 -7.76 -0.07 4.59
C PHE A 96 -7.08 -0.91 3.50
N GLY A 97 -6.63 -0.29 2.40
CA GLY A 97 -5.87 -0.98 1.35
C GLY A 97 -4.55 -1.58 1.85
N ILE A 98 -3.80 -0.84 2.67
CA ILE A 98 -2.56 -1.30 3.31
C ILE A 98 -2.83 -2.53 4.19
N LEU A 99 -3.87 -2.46 5.01
CA LEU A 99 -4.23 -3.54 5.94
C LEU A 99 -4.67 -4.80 5.19
N ILE A 100 -5.50 -4.67 4.14
CA ILE A 100 -5.95 -5.83 3.35
C ILE A 100 -4.74 -6.61 2.83
N VAL A 101 -3.82 -5.95 2.12
CA VAL A 101 -2.68 -6.64 1.51
C VAL A 101 -1.75 -7.23 2.58
N THR A 102 -1.52 -6.49 3.66
CA THR A 102 -0.65 -6.93 4.77
C THR A 102 -1.23 -8.18 5.45
N LEU A 103 -2.50 -8.13 5.85
CA LEU A 103 -3.17 -9.23 6.54
C LEU A 103 -3.35 -10.45 5.63
N SER A 104 -3.70 -10.25 4.35
CA SER A 104 -3.78 -11.33 3.38
C SER A 104 -2.43 -12.03 3.20
N CYS A 105 -1.33 -11.28 3.12
CA CYS A 105 0.01 -11.86 3.02
C CYS A 105 0.37 -12.70 4.25
N TRP A 106 0.15 -12.17 5.45
CA TRP A 106 0.41 -12.91 6.70
C TRP A 106 -0.47 -14.14 6.84
N LEU A 107 -1.74 -14.07 6.45
CA LEU A 107 -2.66 -15.21 6.46
C LEU A 107 -2.14 -16.33 5.54
N VAL A 108 -1.79 -16.00 4.30
CA VAL A 108 -1.26 -16.99 3.33
C VAL A 108 0.04 -17.61 3.85
N MET A 109 0.97 -16.81 4.36
CA MET A 109 2.21 -17.34 4.94
C MET A 109 1.95 -18.24 6.15
N GLY A 110 1.02 -17.87 7.02
CA GLY A 110 0.63 -18.68 8.17
C GLY A 110 0.08 -20.05 7.76
N ILE A 111 -0.83 -20.07 6.77
CA ILE A 111 -1.37 -21.32 6.21
C ILE A 111 -0.25 -22.18 5.62
N MET A 112 0.66 -21.60 4.83
CA MET A 112 1.78 -22.35 4.24
C MET A 112 2.70 -22.97 5.29
N GLN A 113 2.97 -22.25 6.38
CA GLN A 113 3.78 -22.76 7.50
C GLN A 113 3.09 -23.92 8.22
N LEU A 114 1.77 -23.83 8.46
CA LEU A 114 1.00 -24.91 9.05
C LEU A 114 1.00 -26.18 8.19
N VAL A 115 0.81 -26.03 6.87
CA VAL A 115 0.85 -27.15 5.92
C VAL A 115 2.22 -27.83 5.92
N LYS A 116 3.30 -27.05 5.91
CA LYS A 116 4.66 -27.60 5.96
C LYS A 116 4.93 -28.35 7.27
N ALA A 117 4.53 -27.80 8.40
CA ALA A 117 4.71 -28.43 9.72
C ALA A 117 3.91 -29.73 9.89
N GLY A 118 2.77 -29.87 9.20
CA GLY A 118 2.02 -31.13 9.14
C GLY A 118 2.79 -32.20 8.35
N LYS A 119 3.32 -31.85 7.17
CA LYS A 119 4.07 -32.78 6.32
C LYS A 119 5.35 -33.31 6.96
N ASP A 120 6.03 -32.51 7.77
CA ASP A 120 7.27 -32.92 8.44
C ASP A 120 7.04 -33.89 9.63
N ARG A 121 5.77 -34.17 10.00
CA ARG A 121 5.39 -35.09 11.10
C ARG A 121 4.96 -36.48 10.62
N ASP A 122 4.73 -36.66 9.32
CA ASP A 122 4.33 -37.91 8.68
C ASP A 122 5.53 -38.61 8.03
#